data_AF-A0A964ZBW9-F1
#
_entry.id   AF-A0A964ZBW9-F1
#
_cell.length_a   1.000
_cell.length_b   1.000
_cell.length_c   1.000
_cell.angle_alpha   90.00
_cell.angle_beta   90.00
_cell.angle_gamma   90.00
#
_symmetry.space_group_name_H-M   'P 1'
#
loop_
_entity.id
_entity.type
_entity.pdbx_description
1 polymer ?
#
loop_
_entity_poly.entity_id
_entity_poly.type
_entity_poly.pdbx_seq_one_letter_code
_entity_poly.pdbx_strand_id
1 'polypeptide(L)' 'MSGSALHDDLTLAQHAADVADAVTLPAFDARTFRVDRKPDATEVTEIDRAAESAISSM' A
#
# COMPACT_ATOMS: atom_id res chain seq x y z
N MET A 1 -0.97 -25.43 -9.42
CA MET A 1 0.09 -24.47 -9.04
C MET A 1 1.07 -25.20 -8.14
N SER A 2 2.37 -25.13 -8.43
CA SER A 2 3.38 -25.79 -7.59
C SER A 2 3.47 -25.09 -6.23
N GLY A 3 3.72 -25.83 -5.14
CA GLY A 3 3.88 -25.26 -3.80
C GLY A 3 5.02 -24.24 -3.70
N SER A 4 6.02 -24.30 -4.58
CA SER A 4 7.11 -23.30 -4.66
C SER A 4 6.62 -21.94 -5.12
N ALA A 5 5.78 -21.89 -6.16
CA ALA A 5 5.28 -20.63 -6.70
C ALA A 5 4.43 -19.86 -5.67
N LEU A 6 3.61 -20.59 -4.90
CA LEU A 6 2.83 -19.99 -3.82
C LEU A 6 3.70 -19.47 -2.67
N HIS A 7 4.85 -20.08 -2.41
CA HIS A 7 5.79 -19.60 -1.40
C HIS A 7 6.48 -18.31 -1.84
N ASP A 8 6.88 -18.23 -3.11
CA ASP A 8 7.48 -17.03 -3.70
C ASP A 8 6.46 -15.88 -3.74
N ASP A 9 5.23 -16.15 -4.16
CA ASP A 9 4.12 -15.16 -4.17
C ASP A 9 3.80 -14.67 -2.75
N LEU A 10 3.80 -15.56 -1.75
CA LEU A 10 3.58 -15.18 -0.34
C LEU A 10 4.71 -14.27 0.17
N THR A 11 5.96 -14.59 -0.17
CA THR A 11 7.12 -13.79 0.22
C THR A 11 7.03 -12.39 -0.38
N LEU A 12 6.67 -12.29 -1.67
CA LEU A 12 6.43 -11.02 -2.33
C LEU A 12 5.28 -10.23 -1.69
N ALA A 13 4.17 -10.90 -1.38
CA ALA A 13 3.00 -10.26 -0.76
C ALA A 13 3.32 -9.71 0.64
N GLN A 14 4.09 -10.43 1.44
CA GLN A 14 4.55 -9.97 2.75
C GLN A 14 5.45 -8.74 2.61
N HIS A 15 6.40 -8.76 1.66
CA HIS A 15 7.25 -7.61 1.41
C HIS A 15 6.46 -6.37 0.96
N ALA A 16 5.48 -6.54 0.08
CA ALA A 16 4.59 -5.46 -0.35
C ALA A 16 3.79 -4.86 0.83
N ALA A 17 3.34 -5.71 1.75
CA ALA A 17 2.64 -5.26 2.97
C ALA A 17 3.56 -4.45 3.88
N ASP A 18 4.81 -4.90 4.11
CA ASP A 18 5.79 -4.15 4.90
C ASP A 18 6.08 -2.76 4.29
N VAL A 19 6.18 -2.67 2.97
CA VAL A 19 6.37 -1.40 2.23
C VAL A 19 5.15 -0.49 2.38
N ALA A 20 3.94 -1.04 2.28
CA ALA A 20 2.70 -0.28 2.47
C ALA A 20 2.59 0.28 3.90
N ASP A 21 2.89 -0.54 4.89
CA ASP A 21 2.84 -0.19 6.31
C ASP A 21 3.83 0.93 6.65
N ALA A 22 5.05 0.87 6.11
CA ALA A 22 6.06 1.91 6.29
C ALA A 22 5.62 3.30 5.79
N VAL A 23 4.71 3.35 4.83
CA VAL A 23 4.15 4.60 4.27
C VAL A 23 2.89 5.03 5.01
N THR A 24 1.98 4.08 5.28
CA THR A 24 0.63 4.38 5.77
C THR A 24 0.57 4.64 7.27
N LEU A 25 1.28 3.85 8.09
CA LEU A 25 1.23 3.98 9.56
C LEU A 25 1.69 5.35 10.06
N PRO A 26 2.84 5.91 9.64
CA PRO A 26 3.31 7.19 10.18
C PRO A 26 2.32 8.34 9.94
N ALA A 27 1.69 8.37 8.75
CA ALA A 27 0.71 9.39 8.40
C ALA A 27 -0.60 9.24 9.18
N PHE A 28 -1.03 7.99 9.41
CA PHE A 28 -2.19 7.68 10.24
C PHE A 28 -1.97 8.14 11.70
N ASP A 29 -0.83 7.78 12.28
CA ASP A 29 -0.46 8.15 13.67
C ASP A 29 -0.36 9.67 13.83
N ALA A 30 0.23 10.35 12.85
CA ALA A 30 0.35 11.81 12.83
C ALA A 30 -0.98 12.52 12.53
N ARG A 31 -2.02 11.79 12.09
CA ARG A 31 -3.31 12.34 11.63
C ARG A 31 -3.16 13.49 10.64
N THR A 32 -2.13 13.40 9.80
CA THR A 32 -1.73 14.47 8.88
C THR A 32 -1.72 13.89 7.48
N PHE A 33 -2.81 14.16 6.75
CA PHE A 33 -2.98 13.73 5.36
C PHE A 33 -4.08 14.56 4.69
N ARG A 34 -3.99 14.74 3.37
CA ARG A 34 -5.08 15.26 2.55
C ARG A 34 -5.99 14.13 2.08
N VAL A 35 -7.30 14.37 2.19
CA VAL A 35 -8.35 13.55 1.56
C VAL A 35 -8.78 14.25 0.26
N ASP A 36 -8.78 13.50 -0.84
CA ASP A 36 -9.33 13.88 -2.14
C ASP A 36 -10.52 12.94 -2.49
N ARG A 37 -11.24 13.23 -3.57
CA ARG A 37 -12.28 12.35 -4.12
C ARG A 37 -11.94 11.87 -5.53
N LYS A 38 -12.20 10.59 -5.77
CA LYS A 38 -12.12 9.95 -7.09
C LYS A 38 -13.33 10.33 -7.98
N PRO A 39 -13.28 10.06 -9.30
CA PRO A 39 -14.40 10.30 -10.21
C PRO A 39 -15.69 9.54 -9.84
N ASP A 40 -15.57 8.39 -9.16
CA ASP A 40 -16.68 7.60 -8.63
C ASP A 40 -17.19 8.11 -7.25
N ALA A 41 -16.75 9.30 -6.84
CA ALA A 41 -17.05 9.96 -5.58
C ALA A 41 -16.58 9.24 -4.29
N THR A 42 -15.79 8.17 -4.41
CA THR A 42 -15.12 7.52 -3.28
C THR A 42 -13.92 8.34 -2.79
N GLU A 43 -13.58 8.20 -1.51
CA GLU A 43 -12.47 8.92 -0.89
C GLU A 43 -11.14 8.27 -1.23
N VAL A 44 -10.09 9.09 -1.33
CA VAL A 44 -8.70 8.65 -1.48
C VAL A 44 -7.79 9.67 -0.82
N THR A 45 -6.78 9.22 -0.10
CA THR A 45 -5.79 10.09 0.51
C THR A 45 -4.55 10.24 -0.39
N GLU A 46 -3.71 11.22 -0.10
CA GLU A 46 -2.37 11.23 -0.70
C GLU A 46 -1.52 10.02 -0.26
N ILE A 47 -1.83 9.44 0.89
CA ILE A 47 -1.14 8.28 1.48
C ILE A 47 -1.46 7.00 0.71
N ASP A 48 -2.70 6.80 0.26
CA ASP A 48 -3.08 5.66 -0.58
C ASP A 48 -2.26 5.62 -1.88
N ARG A 49 -2.09 6.80 -2.52
CA ARG A 49 -1.29 6.93 -3.75
C ARG A 49 0.20 6.74 -3.50
N ALA A 50 0.69 7.20 -2.35
CA ALA A 50 2.08 7.00 -1.95
C ALA A 50 2.37 5.52 -1.69
N ALA A 51 1.46 4.79 -1.04
CA ALA A 51 1.58 3.35 -0.83
C ALA A 51 1.57 2.58 -2.16
N GLU A 52 0.66 2.90 -3.08
CA GLU A 52 0.63 2.32 -4.43
C GLU A 52 1.95 2.56 -5.18
N SER A 53 2.48 3.78 -5.12
CA SER A 53 3.75 4.14 -5.76
C SER A 53 4.93 3.38 -5.15
N ALA A 54 4.97 3.24 -3.82
CA ALA A 54 6.01 2.52 -3.12
C ALA A 54 6.03 1.03 -3.48
N ILE A 55 4.86 0.36 -3.41
CA ILE A 55 4.70 -1.05 -3.78
C ILE A 55 5.07 -1.28 -5.25
N SER A 56 4.74 -0.36 -6.15
CA SER A 56 5.05 -0.49 -7.58
C SER A 56 6.54 -0.33 -7.91
N SER A 57 7.34 0.15 -6.96
CA SER A 57 8.75 0.50 -7.14
C SER A 57 9.76 -0.32 -6.32
N MET A 58 9.28 -1.31 -5.54
CA MET A 58 10.11 -2.24 -4.78
C MET A 58 10.86 -3.22 -5.70
#